data_AF-A0AAE8J154-F1
#
_entry.id   AF-A0AAE8J154-F1
#
_cell.length_a   1.000
_cell.length_b   1.000
_cell.length_c   1.000
_cell.angle_alpha   90.00
_cell.angle_beta   90.00
_cell.angle_gamma   90.00
#
_symmetry.space_group_name_H-M   'P 1'
#
loop_
_entity.id
_entity.type
_entity.pdbx_description
1 polymer ?
#
loop_
_entity_poly.entity_id
_entity_poly.type
_entity_poly.pdbx_seq_one_letter_code
_entity_poly.pdbx_strand_id
1 'polypeptide(L)'
;MKKTITPAPVFLKFTGYMIQDFEMFESLDGVLLLGLYHLTKKERNELHTFLASLLRSDVSDSLIGNLWNTSNAEFGAEGKGIRWLLNRTVELIEGDDGTDGYYLRRS
;
A
#
# COMPACT_ATOMS: atom_id res chain seq x y z
N MET A 1 -13.23 6.34 -23.31
CA MET A 1 -12.95 5.06 -22.61
C MET A 1 -12.57 5.37 -21.17
N LYS A 2 -13.25 4.81 -20.17
CA LYS A 2 -12.78 4.91 -18.77
C LYS A 2 -11.49 4.09 -18.69
N LYS A 3 -10.35 4.72 -18.40
CA LYS A 3 -9.11 3.99 -18.08
C LYS A 3 -9.37 3.22 -16.79
N THR A 4 -9.44 1.90 -16.86
CA THR A 4 -9.54 1.04 -15.68
C THR A 4 -8.15 0.49 -15.36
N ILE A 5 -7.72 0.63 -14.11
CA ILE A 5 -6.46 0.07 -13.62
C ILE A 5 -6.79 -1.28 -13.00
N THR A 6 -6.12 -2.33 -13.45
CA THR A 6 -6.26 -3.67 -12.85
C THR A 6 -5.32 -3.77 -11.66
N PRO A 7 -5.80 -4.15 -10.46
CA PRO A 7 -4.94 -4.35 -9.31
C PRO A 7 -3.98 -5.51 -9.55
N ALA A 8 -2.70 -5.31 -9.22
CA ALA A 8 -1.72 -6.40 -9.22
C ALA A 8 -2.03 -7.41 -8.10
N PRO A 9 -1.77 -8.72 -8.28
CA PRO A 9 -1.98 -9.71 -7.21
C PRO A 9 -1.26 -9.37 -5.91
N VAL A 10 -0.04 -8.82 -6.00
CA VAL A 10 0.74 -8.38 -4.84
C VAL A 10 0.11 -7.20 -4.11
N PHE A 11 -0.58 -6.31 -4.84
CA PHE A 11 -1.34 -5.21 -4.25
C PHE A 11 -2.58 -5.72 -3.50
N LEU A 12 -3.27 -6.73 -4.05
CA LEU A 12 -4.38 -7.38 -3.35
C LEU A 12 -3.92 -8.14 -2.10
N LYS A 13 -2.75 -8.78 -2.14
CA LYS A 13 -2.13 -9.41 -0.98
C LYS A 13 -1.78 -8.37 0.09
N PHE A 14 -1.06 -7.31 -0.29
CA PHE A 14 -0.70 -6.19 0.58
C PHE A 14 -1.92 -5.60 1.30
N THR A 15 -2.94 -5.19 0.54
CA THR A 15 -4.18 -4.60 1.07
C THR A 15 -4.98 -5.57 1.93
N GLY A 16 -4.94 -6.88 1.65
CA GLY A 16 -5.64 -7.89 2.45
C GLY A 16 -5.05 -8.10 3.85
N TYR A 17 -3.83 -7.65 4.11
CA TYR A 17 -3.25 -7.62 5.45
C TYR A 17 -3.39 -6.26 6.14
N MET A 18 -3.94 -5.25 5.47
CA MET A 18 -4.22 -3.95 6.07
C MET A 18 -5.58 -3.98 6.76
N ILE A 19 -5.57 -4.43 8.02
CA ILE A 19 -6.76 -4.52 8.88
C ILE A 19 -6.99 -3.16 9.54
N GLN A 20 -8.25 -2.72 9.57
CA GLN A 20 -8.62 -1.48 10.27
C GLN A 20 -8.94 -1.79 11.74
N ASP A 21 -7.91 -2.14 12.50
CA ASP A 21 -7.99 -2.20 13.96
C ASP A 21 -7.22 -1.02 14.57
N PHE A 22 -7.94 0.09 14.78
CA PHE A 22 -7.38 1.30 15.36
C PHE A 22 -6.92 1.13 16.81
N GLU A 23 -7.37 0.09 17.51
CA GLU A 23 -6.88 -0.23 18.86
C GLU A 23 -5.53 -0.95 18.80
N MET A 24 -5.24 -1.63 17.68
CA MET A 24 -4.00 -2.40 17.47
C MET A 24 -2.87 -1.58 16.83
N PHE A 25 -3.18 -0.54 16.05
CA PHE A 25 -2.19 0.27 15.35
C PHE A 25 -2.16 1.72 15.83
N GLU A 26 -1.07 2.11 16.50
CA GLU A 26 -0.81 3.47 16.99
C GLU A 26 -0.65 4.51 15.87
N SER A 27 -0.47 4.07 14.60
CA SER A 27 -0.31 4.95 13.44
C SER A 27 -0.68 4.27 12.12
N LEU A 28 -0.97 5.08 11.10
CA LEU A 28 -1.16 4.62 9.72
C LEU A 28 0.08 3.91 9.17
N ASP A 29 1.28 4.34 9.54
CA ASP A 29 2.52 3.65 9.18
C ASP A 29 2.53 2.21 9.73
N GLY A 30 2.01 2.00 10.95
CA GLY A 30 1.87 0.65 11.52
C GLY A 30 0.99 -0.27 10.68
N VAL A 31 -0.12 0.24 10.15
CA VAL A 31 -1.00 -0.50 9.23
C VAL A 31 -0.28 -0.83 7.92
N LEU A 32 0.48 0.12 7.36
CA LEU A 32 1.25 -0.10 6.13
C LEU A 32 2.36 -1.13 6.35
N LEU A 33 3.09 -1.03 7.47
CA LEU A 33 4.13 -1.98 7.85
C LEU A 33 3.56 -3.38 8.06
N LEU A 34 2.36 -3.53 8.65
CA LEU A 34 1.70 -4.83 8.74
C LEU A 34 1.43 -5.42 7.34
N GLY A 35 0.93 -4.61 6.41
CA GLY A 35 0.73 -5.02 5.03
C GLY A 35 2.02 -5.48 4.36
N LEU A 36 3.11 -4.72 4.53
CA LEU A 36 4.43 -5.01 3.96
C LEU A 36 5.11 -6.24 4.60
N TYR A 37 4.87 -6.47 5.89
CA TYR A 37 5.45 -7.59 6.64
C TYR A 37 5.13 -8.96 6.04
N HIS A 38 3.96 -9.09 5.42
CA HIS A 38 3.50 -10.33 4.81
C HIS A 38 4.00 -10.55 3.37
N LEU A 39 4.86 -9.65 2.87
CA LEU A 39 5.43 -9.72 1.55
C LEU A 39 6.90 -10.14 1.64
N THR A 40 7.30 -11.08 0.79
CA THR A 40 8.71 -11.37 0.52
C THR A 40 9.40 -10.16 -0.12
N LYS A 41 10.74 -10.10 -0.06
CA LYS A 41 11.50 -9.06 -0.77
C LYS A 41 11.13 -8.91 -2.25
N LYS A 42 10.92 -10.04 -2.95
CA LYS A 42 10.48 -10.05 -4.35
C LYS A 42 9.11 -9.38 -4.51
N GLU A 43 8.16 -9.73 -3.66
CA GLU A 43 6.82 -9.13 -3.65
C GLU A 43 6.87 -7.63 -3.30
N ARG A 44 7.73 -7.19 -2.38
CA ARG A 44 7.92 -5.75 -2.09
C ARG A 44 8.43 -4.98 -3.31
N ASN A 45 9.36 -5.55 -4.08
CA ASN A 45 9.83 -4.94 -5.33
C ASN A 45 8.75 -4.89 -6.42
N GLU A 46 7.93 -5.95 -6.53
CA GLU A 46 6.78 -5.97 -7.46
C GLU A 46 5.73 -4.93 -7.06
N LEU A 47 5.44 -4.80 -5.76
CA LEU A 47 4.57 -3.78 -5.23
C LEU A 47 5.11 -2.37 -5.51
N HIS A 48 6.39 -2.13 -5.26
CA HIS A 48 7.04 -0.83 -5.56
C HIS A 48 6.91 -0.47 -7.04
N THR A 49 7.19 -1.42 -7.93
CA THR A 49 7.06 -1.22 -9.39
C THR A 49 5.61 -0.87 -9.78
N PHE A 50 4.63 -1.58 -9.19
CA PHE A 50 3.22 -1.31 -9.43
C PHE A 50 2.83 0.08 -8.93
N LEU A 51 3.23 0.46 -7.71
CA LEU A 51 2.95 1.77 -7.12
C LEU A 51 3.59 2.90 -7.92
N ALA A 52 4.83 2.74 -8.39
CA ALA A 52 5.49 3.71 -9.27
C ALA A 52 4.69 3.97 -10.55
N SER A 53 4.06 2.94 -11.13
CA SER A 53 3.19 3.10 -12.31
C SER A 53 1.85 3.80 -11.98
N LEU A 54 1.30 3.54 -10.79
CA LEU A 54 0.01 4.07 -10.33
C LEU A 54 0.11 5.53 -9.88
N LEU A 55 1.23 5.92 -9.29
CA LEU A 55 1.42 7.22 -8.63
C LEU A 55 1.93 8.32 -9.57
N ARG A 56 2.07 8.02 -10.86
CA ARG A 56 2.38 9.01 -11.89
C ARG A 56 1.39 10.17 -11.88
N SER A 57 1.86 11.35 -12.26
CA SER A 57 1.09 12.60 -12.26
C SER A 57 -0.11 12.59 -13.22
N ASP A 58 -0.10 11.72 -14.25
CA ASP A 58 -1.18 11.59 -15.23
C ASP A 58 -2.30 10.62 -14.80
N VAL A 59 -2.12 9.89 -13.70
CA VAL A 59 -3.17 9.08 -13.09
C VAL A 59 -3.97 9.96 -12.14
N SER A 60 -5.29 10.03 -12.28
CA SER A 60 -6.13 10.87 -11.41
C SER A 60 -6.42 10.20 -10.05
N ASP A 61 -6.62 11.00 -9.01
CA ASP A 61 -6.98 10.53 -7.67
C ASP A 61 -8.26 9.69 -7.65
N SER A 62 -9.23 10.00 -8.51
CA SER A 62 -10.45 9.20 -8.65
C SER A 62 -10.15 7.76 -9.10
N LEU A 63 -9.19 7.56 -9.98
CA LEU A 63 -8.77 6.22 -10.42
C LEU A 63 -8.05 5.46 -9.31
N ILE A 64 -7.22 6.16 -8.54
CA ILE A 64 -6.53 5.59 -7.37
C ILE A 64 -7.54 5.17 -6.31
N GLY A 65 -8.51 6.03 -5.99
CA GLY A 65 -9.58 5.72 -5.04
C GLY A 65 -10.45 4.56 -5.51
N ASN A 66 -10.81 4.50 -6.79
CA ASN A 66 -11.55 3.37 -7.35
C ASN A 66 -10.76 2.06 -7.24
N LEU A 67 -9.46 2.07 -7.57
CA LEU A 67 -8.59 0.91 -7.43
C LEU A 67 -8.56 0.42 -5.98
N TRP A 68 -8.39 1.33 -5.03
CA TRP A 68 -8.39 1.03 -3.61
C TRP A 68 -9.71 0.41 -3.14
N ASN A 69 -10.84 0.95 -3.57
CA ASN A 69 -12.17 0.43 -3.23
C ASN A 69 -12.45 -0.94 -3.87
N THR A 70 -11.65 -1.37 -4.84
CA THR A 70 -11.67 -2.74 -5.42
C THR A 70 -10.60 -3.66 -4.86
N SER A 71 -9.84 -3.19 -3.85
CA SER A 71 -8.82 -3.97 -3.17
C SER A 71 -9.40 -4.81 -2.02
N ASN A 72 -8.54 -5.48 -1.27
CA ASN A 72 -8.92 -6.23 -0.07
C ASN A 72 -8.77 -5.41 1.22
N ALA A 73 -8.52 -4.10 1.14
CA ALA A 73 -8.40 -3.25 2.31
C ALA A 73 -9.75 -3.15 3.04
N GLU A 74 -9.72 -3.27 4.38
CA GLU A 74 -10.93 -3.20 5.20
C GLU A 74 -11.49 -1.79 5.38
N PHE A 75 -10.76 -0.77 4.93
CA PHE A 75 -11.16 0.62 5.06
C PHE A 75 -11.16 1.36 3.73
N GLY A 76 -12.16 2.22 3.55
CA GLY A 76 -12.23 3.13 2.42
C GLY A 76 -11.54 4.47 2.71
N ALA A 77 -11.06 5.16 1.68
CA ALA A 77 -10.72 6.57 1.78
C ALA A 77 -10.93 7.29 0.43
N GLU A 78 -10.95 8.62 0.47
CA GLU A 78 -11.00 9.44 -0.74
C GLU A 78 -9.67 9.42 -1.50
N GLY A 79 -9.72 9.58 -2.82
CA GLY A 79 -8.57 9.41 -3.72
C GLY A 79 -7.30 10.18 -3.35
N LYS A 80 -7.42 11.39 -2.79
CA LYS A 80 -6.27 12.19 -2.32
C LYS A 80 -5.59 11.56 -1.10
N GLY A 81 -6.39 11.07 -0.14
CA GLY A 81 -5.90 10.36 1.03
C GLY A 81 -5.22 9.05 0.66
N ILE A 82 -5.80 8.30 -0.30
CA ILE A 82 -5.19 7.08 -0.80
C ILE A 82 -3.88 7.34 -1.53
N ARG A 83 -3.79 8.38 -2.37
CA ARG A 83 -2.51 8.71 -3.02
C ARG A 83 -1.41 8.98 -1.98
N TRP A 84 -1.71 9.78 -0.96
CA TRP A 84 -0.77 10.05 0.11
C TRP A 84 -0.33 8.75 0.81
N LEU A 85 -1.29 7.89 1.15
CA LEU A 85 -1.05 6.61 1.79
C LEU A 85 -0.12 5.71 0.95
N LEU A 86 -0.38 5.61 -0.36
CA LEU A 86 0.40 4.79 -1.28
C LEU A 86 1.80 5.37 -1.54
N ASN A 87 1.95 6.70 -1.58
CA ASN A 87 3.28 7.33 -1.57
C ASN A 87 4.04 6.99 -0.29
N ARG A 88 3.36 7.00 0.87
CA ARG A 88 3.98 6.61 2.13
C ARG A 88 4.44 5.14 2.12
N THR A 89 3.68 4.24 1.50
CA THR A 89 4.12 2.85 1.26
C THR A 89 5.41 2.78 0.45
N VAL A 90 5.54 3.60 -0.61
CA VAL A 90 6.77 3.66 -1.42
C VAL A 90 7.97 4.09 -0.56
N GLU A 91 7.82 5.15 0.24
CA GLU A 91 8.86 5.62 1.15
C GLU A 91 9.30 4.55 2.16
N LEU A 92 8.34 3.78 2.70
CA LEU A 92 8.64 2.67 3.62
C LEU A 92 9.39 1.52 2.94
N ILE A 93 9.05 1.18 1.69
CA ILE A 93 9.78 0.16 0.91
C ILE A 93 11.20 0.64 0.57
N GLU A 94 11.37 1.93 0.23
CA GLU A 94 12.68 2.49 -0.11
C GLU A 94 13.58 2.69 1.11
N GLY A 95 12.99 2.93 2.28
CA GLY A 95 13.67 2.97 3.57
C GLY A 95 14.00 1.60 4.16
N ASP A 96 13.43 0.52 3.60
CA ASP A 96 13.72 -0.87 3.98
C ASP A 96 15.06 -1.32 3.38
N ASP A 97 16.01 -1.74 4.20
CA ASP A 97 17.28 -2.33 3.72
C ASP A 97 17.08 -3.71 3.07
N GLY A 98 15.84 -4.21 3.06
CA GLY A 98 15.42 -5.42 2.37
C GLY A 98 15.90 -6.67 3.07
N THR A 99 16.08 -6.61 4.39
CA THR A 99 16.15 -7.77 5.27
C THR A 99 14.74 -8.38 5.44
N ASP A 100 14.65 -9.70 5.54
CA ASP A 100 13.36 -10.41 5.67
C ASP A 100 12.76 -10.35 7.11
N GLY A 101 13.00 -9.26 7.84
CA GLY A 101 12.53 -9.00 9.22
C GLY A 101 13.51 -8.04 9.91
N TYR A 102 13.12 -7.04 10.70
CA TYR A 102 12.13 -7.01 11.78
C TYR A 102 11.58 -5.58 11.97
N TYR A 103 10.30 -5.32 11.65
CA TYR A 103 9.61 -4.06 11.99
C TYR A 103 8.93 -4.14 13.37
N LEU A 104 9.71 -4.46 14.41
CA LEU A 104 9.33 -4.29 15.83
C LEU A 104 10.57 -3.83 16.62
N ARG A 105 11.04 -2.63 16.31
CA ARG A 105 11.93 -1.81 17.15
C ARG A 105 11.84 -0.41 16.54
N ARG A 106 11.11 0.54 17.12
CA ARG A 106 11.38 1.14 18.42
C ARG A 106 10.09 1.76 18.97
N SER A 107 9.58 1.19 20.06
CA SER A 107 9.04 2.00 21.17
C SER A 107 10.18 2.53 22.03
#